data_AF-A0A358HVN6-F1
#
_entry.id   AF-A0A358HVN6-F1
#
_cell.length_a   1.000
_cell.length_b   1.000
_cell.length_c   1.000
_cell.angle_alpha   90.00
_cell.angle_beta   90.00
_cell.angle_gamma   90.00
#
_symmetry.space_group_name_H-M   'P 1'
#
loop_
_entity.id
_entity.type
_entity.pdbx_description
1 polymer ?
#
loop_
_entity_poly.entity_id
_entity_poly.type
_entity_poly.pdbx_seq_one_letter_code
_entity_poly.pdbx_strand_id
1 'polypeptide(L)'
;MATGSVWHKVAEIIRIHTDKPELMRAQVKALSRQIPVLYGLLLANALALAYTHYGTAPDWLTIYAVLVLGACCIARGYAWQRAGLDVSDINVCIGHLRRIRVMAVVISVLFTAWAITMFGYGDPYQQGHVAYFISITVVGCIFCLVNFPPAALLVVVIVLGTFVLYFGFSGNEVYVAIAVNMALVSAMIIQIITSYYAAFSGLVTSRIDLERQHKTTLELS
;
A
#
# COMPACT_ATOMS: atom_id res chain seq x y z
N MET A 1 -15.13 15.67 -18.73
CA MET A 1 -15.68 14.34 -19.09
C MET A 1 -14.75 13.16 -18.82
N ALA A 2 -13.43 13.36 -18.63
CA ALA A 2 -12.48 12.27 -18.31
C ALA A 2 -12.55 11.74 -16.85
N THR A 3 -13.08 12.52 -15.91
CA THR A 3 -13.15 12.17 -14.49
C THR A 3 -14.06 10.98 -14.21
N GLY A 4 -15.23 10.88 -14.87
CA GLY A 4 -16.18 9.77 -14.64
C GLY A 4 -15.61 8.38 -14.96
N SER A 5 -14.76 8.27 -15.99
CA SER A 5 -14.08 7.02 -16.39
C SER A 5 -13.07 6.55 -15.33
N VAL A 6 -12.32 7.48 -14.75
CA VAL A 6 -11.33 7.16 -13.70
C VAL A 6 -12.03 6.70 -12.42
N TRP A 7 -13.11 7.37 -12.00
CA TRP A 7 -13.89 6.99 -10.82
C TRP A 7 -14.55 5.62 -10.96
N HIS A 8 -15.10 5.29 -12.13
CA HIS A 8 -15.63 3.94 -12.38
C HIS A 8 -14.54 2.86 -12.37
N LYS A 9 -13.37 3.13 -12.97
CA LYS A 9 -12.21 2.22 -12.90
C LYS A 9 -11.70 2.02 -11.48
N VAL A 10 -11.59 3.10 -10.70
CA VAL A 10 -11.19 3.04 -9.28
C VAL A 10 -12.22 2.25 -8.46
N ALA A 11 -13.51 2.44 -8.71
CA ALA A 11 -14.58 1.70 -8.04
C ALA A 11 -14.56 0.19 -8.38
N GLU A 12 -14.28 -0.18 -9.63
CA GLU A 12 -14.11 -1.60 -10.01
C GLU A 12 -12.88 -2.24 -9.37
N ILE A 13 -11.79 -1.48 -9.18
CA ILE A 13 -10.56 -1.96 -8.53
C ILE A 13 -10.74 -2.15 -7.03
N ILE A 14 -11.58 -1.33 -6.40
CA ILE A 14 -11.98 -1.49 -5.00
C ILE A 14 -12.86 -2.74 -4.81
N ARG A 15 -13.54 -3.19 -5.88
CA ARG A 15 -14.39 -4.38 -5.84
C ARG A 15 -13.52 -5.63 -5.69
N ILE A 16 -13.65 -6.27 -4.53
CA ILE A 16 -13.07 -7.59 -4.32
C ILE A 16 -13.76 -8.53 -5.30
N HIS A 17 -13.03 -9.01 -6.31
CA HIS A 17 -13.52 -10.00 -7.25
C HIS A 17 -13.66 -11.33 -6.52
N THR A 18 -14.78 -11.46 -5.82
CA THR A 18 -15.15 -12.62 -4.99
C THR A 18 -15.56 -13.81 -5.86
N ASP A 19 -15.78 -13.55 -7.15
CA ASP A 19 -16.29 -14.51 -8.14
C ASP A 19 -15.23 -15.49 -8.69
N LYS A 20 -13.95 -15.35 -8.29
CA LYS A 20 -12.84 -16.20 -8.77
C LYS A 20 -11.97 -16.69 -7.60
N PRO A 21 -12.32 -17.82 -6.94
CA PRO A 21 -11.63 -18.29 -5.74
C PRO A 21 -10.14 -18.63 -5.97
N GLU A 22 -9.76 -19.06 -7.17
CA GLU A 22 -8.36 -19.34 -7.52
C GLU A 22 -7.51 -18.06 -7.57
N LEU A 23 -8.07 -16.95 -8.07
CA LEU A 23 -7.41 -15.64 -8.05
C LEU A 23 -7.20 -15.15 -6.61
N MET A 24 -8.19 -15.33 -5.74
CA MET A 24 -8.07 -14.95 -4.33
C MET A 24 -6.97 -15.73 -3.62
N ARG A 25 -6.88 -17.05 -3.86
CA ARG A 25 -5.80 -17.89 -3.32
C ARG A 25 -4.42 -17.40 -3.77
N ALA A 26 -4.26 -17.11 -5.06
CA ALA A 26 -3.01 -16.58 -5.61
C ALA A 26 -2.65 -15.21 -5.02
N GLN A 27 -3.64 -14.30 -4.87
CA GLN A 27 -3.46 -12.99 -4.24
C GLN A 27 -3.01 -13.12 -2.79
N VAL A 28 -3.67 -13.95 -1.98
CA VAL A 28 -3.32 -14.17 -0.58
C VAL A 28 -1.91 -14.75 -0.45
N LYS A 29 -1.53 -15.71 -1.31
CA LYS A 29 -0.17 -16.27 -1.33
C LYS A 29 0.88 -15.23 -1.68
N ALA A 30 0.63 -14.40 -2.69
CA ALA A 30 1.54 -13.33 -3.09
C ALA A 30 1.67 -12.26 -1.98
N LEU A 31 0.55 -11.81 -1.40
CA LEU A 31 0.52 -10.83 -0.32
C LEU A 31 1.27 -11.31 0.92
N SER A 32 1.11 -12.58 1.28
CA SER A 32 1.75 -13.12 2.47
C SER A 32 3.27 -13.10 2.39
N ARG A 33 3.82 -13.14 1.17
CA ARG A 33 5.26 -12.96 0.92
C ARG A 33 5.68 -11.49 0.91
N GLN A 34 4.78 -10.58 0.52
CA GLN A 34 5.06 -9.13 0.43
C GLN A 34 4.92 -8.39 1.76
N ILE A 35 4.05 -8.85 2.66
CA ILE A 35 3.79 -8.20 3.97
C ILE A 35 5.06 -8.10 4.85
N PRO A 36 5.90 -9.15 4.99
CA PRO A 36 7.14 -9.02 5.74
C PRO A 36 8.10 -7.98 5.15
N VAL A 37 8.15 -7.89 3.81
CA VAL A 37 8.97 -6.89 3.10
C VAL A 37 8.44 -5.48 3.36
N LEU A 38 7.12 -5.28 3.36
CA LEU A 38 6.48 -4.02 3.71
C LEU A 38 6.88 -3.56 5.12
N TYR A 39 6.80 -4.46 6.10
CA TYR A 39 7.17 -4.13 7.49
C TYR A 39 8.66 -3.88 7.67
N GLY A 40 9.51 -4.64 6.96
CA GLY A 40 10.95 -4.39 6.95
C GLY A 40 11.29 -3.01 6.38
N LEU A 41 10.65 -2.63 5.26
CA LEU A 41 10.82 -1.30 4.65
C LEU A 41 10.38 -0.18 5.61
N LEU A 42 9.20 -0.31 6.22
CA LEU A 42 8.68 0.68 7.17
C LEU A 42 9.60 0.85 8.38
N LEU A 43 10.08 -0.27 8.93
CA LEU A 43 11.00 -0.27 10.07
C LEU A 43 12.33 0.39 9.71
N ALA A 44 12.94 0.02 8.60
CA ALA A 44 14.22 0.58 8.15
C ALA A 44 14.10 2.10 7.92
N ASN A 45 13.04 2.53 7.23
CA ASN A 45 12.80 3.95 6.98
C ASN A 45 12.54 4.72 8.28
N ALA A 46 11.79 4.16 9.24
CA ALA A 46 11.54 4.82 10.52
C ALA A 46 12.80 4.93 11.37
N LEU A 47 13.64 3.88 11.41
CA LEU A 47 14.93 3.91 12.10
C LEU A 47 15.87 4.98 11.50
N ALA A 48 15.93 5.08 10.17
CA ALA A 48 16.72 6.11 9.50
C ALA A 48 16.23 7.52 9.87
N LEU A 49 14.92 7.75 9.83
CA LEU A 49 14.36 9.06 10.17
C LEU A 49 14.62 9.40 11.65
N ALA A 50 14.40 8.45 12.55
CA ALA A 50 14.67 8.58 13.98
C ALA A 50 16.13 8.93 14.27
N TYR A 51 17.07 8.23 13.63
CA TYR A 51 18.50 8.47 13.77
C TYR A 51 18.85 9.90 13.36
N THR A 52 18.33 10.37 12.22
CA THR A 52 18.63 11.74 11.76
C THR A 52 18.03 12.84 12.63
N HIS A 53 16.95 12.58 13.35
CA HIS A 53 16.30 13.54 14.26
C HIS A 53 16.69 13.34 15.72
N TYR A 54 17.60 12.41 16.00
CA TYR A 54 18.10 12.17 17.35
C TYR A 54 18.83 13.40 17.85
N GLY A 55 18.44 13.91 19.03
CA GLY A 55 18.98 15.14 19.61
C GLY A 55 18.33 16.44 19.12
N THR A 56 17.50 16.42 18.07
CA THR A 56 16.72 17.61 17.64
C THR A 56 15.24 17.48 17.99
N ALA A 57 14.65 16.29 17.83
CA ALA A 57 13.30 16.00 18.27
C ALA A 57 13.30 15.32 19.66
N PRO A 58 12.23 15.46 20.46
CA PRO A 58 12.13 14.86 21.78
C PRO A 58 12.31 13.34 21.76
N ASP A 59 12.93 12.79 22.81
CA ASP A 59 13.20 11.34 22.94
C ASP A 59 11.93 10.47 22.86
N TRP A 60 10.79 11.00 23.29
CA TRP A 60 9.50 10.30 23.17
C TRP A 60 9.11 10.02 21.71
N LEU A 61 9.51 10.88 20.78
CA LEU A 61 9.16 10.78 19.37
C LEU A 61 10.23 10.04 18.55
N THR A 62 11.50 10.17 18.92
CA THR A 62 12.62 9.53 18.21
C THR A 62 12.91 8.12 18.73
N ILE A 63 12.84 7.88 20.04
CA ILE A 63 13.18 6.60 20.66
C ILE A 63 11.90 5.79 20.92
N TYR A 64 11.01 6.32 21.76
CA TYR A 64 9.87 5.52 22.25
C TYR A 64 8.85 5.23 21.15
N ALA A 65 8.48 6.22 20.32
CA ALA A 65 7.56 5.99 19.22
C ALA A 65 8.11 4.98 18.21
N VAL A 66 9.40 5.04 17.89
CA VAL A 66 10.04 4.14 16.92
C VAL A 66 10.19 2.73 17.48
N LEU A 67 10.47 2.60 18.78
CA LEU A 67 10.44 1.30 19.46
C LEU A 67 9.04 0.69 19.44
N VAL A 68 7.99 1.47 19.69
CA VAL A 68 6.60 0.99 19.65
C VAL A 68 6.16 0.62 18.24
N LEU A 69 6.38 1.50 17.26
CA LEU A 69 6.07 1.24 15.85
C LEU A 69 6.87 0.05 15.32
N GLY A 70 8.15 -0.03 15.67
CA GLY A 70 9.03 -1.11 15.25
C GLY A 70 8.66 -2.45 15.90
N ALA A 71 8.39 -2.48 17.20
CA ALA A 71 7.89 -3.67 17.89
C ALA A 71 6.57 -4.15 17.29
N CYS A 72 5.66 -3.22 16.95
CA CYS A 72 4.42 -3.54 16.26
C CYS A 72 4.69 -4.18 14.88
N CYS A 73 5.54 -3.57 14.04
CA CYS A 73 5.90 -4.10 12.73
C CYS A 73 6.57 -5.49 12.83
N ILE A 74 7.50 -5.68 13.76
CA ILE A 74 8.18 -6.97 13.98
C ILE A 74 7.20 -8.03 14.47
N ALA A 75 6.42 -7.73 15.52
CA ALA A 75 5.45 -8.67 16.08
C ALA A 75 4.43 -9.09 15.02
N ARG A 76 3.94 -8.14 14.21
CA ARG A 76 3.00 -8.44 13.14
C ARG A 76 3.64 -9.19 11.98
N GLY A 77 4.84 -8.81 11.55
CA GLY A 77 5.57 -9.52 10.51
C GLY A 77 5.82 -10.98 10.89
N TYR A 78 6.27 -11.21 12.12
CA TYR A 78 6.50 -12.54 12.66
C TYR A 78 5.20 -13.33 12.85
N ALA A 79 4.15 -12.70 13.40
CA ALA A 79 2.83 -13.34 13.53
C ALA A 79 2.27 -13.76 12.17
N TRP A 80 2.45 -12.94 11.13
CA TRP A 80 2.00 -13.26 9.77
C TRP A 80 2.77 -14.41 9.15
N GLN A 81 4.09 -14.46 9.36
CA GLN A 81 4.92 -15.57 8.90
C GLN A 81 4.57 -16.87 9.62
N ARG A 82 4.30 -16.82 10.93
CA ARG A 82 4.01 -18.00 11.75
C ARG A 82 2.57 -18.50 11.62
N ALA A 83 1.63 -17.62 11.27
CA ALA A 83 0.21 -17.96 11.22
C ALA A 83 -0.15 -19.07 10.22
N GLY A 84 0.72 -19.41 9.27
CA GLY A 84 0.55 -20.57 8.38
C GLY A 84 -0.80 -20.57 7.66
N LEU A 85 -0.88 -19.90 6.51
CA LEU A 85 -2.15 -19.75 5.78
C LEU A 85 -2.65 -21.08 5.20
N ASP A 86 -3.79 -21.57 5.70
CA ASP A 86 -4.55 -22.60 5.03
C ASP A 86 -5.34 -21.99 3.87
N VAL A 87 -4.74 -22.05 2.68
CA VAL A 87 -5.28 -21.48 1.45
C VAL A 87 -6.43 -22.33 0.89
N SER A 88 -6.74 -23.49 1.49
CA SER A 88 -7.84 -24.36 1.05
C SER A 88 -9.22 -23.78 1.40
N ASP A 89 -9.36 -23.06 2.52
CA ASP A 89 -10.62 -22.43 2.93
C ASP A 89 -10.75 -20.99 2.41
N ILE A 90 -11.79 -20.75 1.60
CA ILE A 90 -12.08 -19.44 1.02
C ILE A 90 -12.50 -18.42 2.10
N ASN A 91 -13.19 -18.86 3.16
CA ASN A 91 -13.62 -17.98 4.25
C ASN A 91 -12.40 -17.45 5.03
N VAL A 92 -11.40 -18.30 5.21
CA VAL A 92 -10.11 -17.91 5.81
C VAL A 92 -9.39 -16.90 4.92
N CYS A 93 -9.39 -17.09 3.60
CA CYS A 93 -8.81 -16.15 2.63
C CYS A 93 -9.47 -14.77 2.69
N ILE A 94 -10.81 -14.70 2.74
CA ILE A 94 -11.57 -13.44 2.86
C ILE A 94 -11.21 -12.73 4.18
N GLY A 95 -11.22 -13.46 5.29
CA GLY A 95 -10.84 -12.94 6.60
C GLY A 95 -9.43 -12.36 6.60
N HIS A 96 -8.49 -13.05 5.94
CA HIS A 96 -7.11 -12.58 5.81
C HIS A 96 -7.00 -11.27 5.03
N LEU A 97 -7.63 -11.17 3.86
CA LEU A 97 -7.63 -9.94 3.05
C LEU A 97 -8.26 -8.76 3.81
N ARG A 98 -9.34 -9.00 4.57
CA ARG A 98 -9.95 -7.97 5.42
C ARG A 98 -9.00 -7.50 6.51
N ARG A 99 -8.29 -8.41 7.19
CA ARG A 99 -7.27 -8.05 8.20
C ARG A 99 -6.13 -7.25 7.58
N ILE A 100 -5.63 -7.63 6.40
CA ILE A 100 -4.56 -6.92 5.69
C ILE A 100 -5.02 -5.49 5.37
N ARG A 101 -6.25 -5.33 4.89
CA ARG A 101 -6.83 -4.00 4.62
C ARG A 101 -6.86 -3.12 5.87
N VAL A 102 -7.43 -3.63 6.96
CA VAL A 102 -7.56 -2.87 8.23
C VAL A 102 -6.18 -2.50 8.76
N MET A 103 -5.23 -3.43 8.74
CA MET A 103 -3.87 -3.16 9.25
C MET A 103 -3.10 -2.20 8.37
N ALA A 104 -3.23 -2.28 7.04
CA ALA A 104 -2.63 -1.33 6.13
C ALA A 104 -3.12 0.10 6.42
N VAL A 105 -4.42 0.28 6.66
CA VAL A 105 -5.01 1.57 7.05
C VAL A 105 -4.47 2.06 8.39
N VAL A 106 -4.53 1.22 9.44
CA VAL A 106 -4.08 1.60 10.79
C VAL A 106 -2.60 2.00 10.79
N ILE A 107 -1.74 1.19 10.16
CA ILE A 107 -0.30 1.44 10.12
C ILE A 107 0.01 2.68 9.30
N SER A 108 -0.68 2.89 8.18
CA SER A 108 -0.52 4.12 7.38
C SER A 108 -0.84 5.36 8.20
N VAL A 109 -1.97 5.39 8.90
CA VAL A 109 -2.35 6.52 9.75
C VAL A 109 -1.31 6.76 10.85
N LEU A 110 -0.86 5.72 11.55
CA LEU A 110 0.11 5.84 12.64
C LEU A 110 1.45 6.38 12.15
N PHE A 111 2.02 5.81 11.08
CA PHE A 111 3.30 6.26 10.54
C PHE A 111 3.22 7.66 9.93
N THR A 112 2.12 8.00 9.26
CA THR A 112 1.92 9.35 8.72
C THR A 112 1.78 10.39 9.83
N ALA A 113 0.97 10.12 10.86
CA ALA A 113 0.82 11.02 11.99
C ALA A 113 2.15 11.24 12.73
N TRP A 114 2.90 10.15 12.94
CA TRP A 114 4.25 10.22 13.52
C TRP A 114 5.20 11.05 12.67
N ALA A 115 5.27 10.81 11.35
CA ALA A 115 6.14 11.54 10.44
C ALA A 115 5.79 13.03 10.35
N ILE A 116 4.51 13.39 10.31
CA ILE A 116 4.07 14.80 10.31
C ILE A 116 4.43 15.47 11.64
N THR A 117 4.31 14.75 12.76
CA THR A 117 4.75 15.27 14.06
C THR A 117 6.25 15.52 14.07
N MET A 118 7.04 14.59 13.49
CA MET A 118 8.50 14.73 13.34
C MET A 118 8.88 15.93 12.47
N PHE A 119 8.10 16.23 11.42
CA PHE A 119 8.32 17.40 10.56
C PHE A 119 8.36 18.74 11.30
N GLY A 120 7.61 18.86 12.40
CA GLY A 120 7.62 20.06 13.25
C GLY A 120 8.93 20.29 13.99
N TYR A 121 9.84 19.32 13.98
CA TYR A 121 11.13 19.38 14.65
C TYR A 121 12.26 19.32 13.63
N GLY A 122 13.38 19.97 13.95
CA GLY A 122 14.59 19.89 13.16
C GLY A 122 14.77 20.99 12.11
N ASP A 123 15.94 20.96 11.47
CA ASP A 123 16.35 21.91 10.44
C ASP A 123 15.73 21.59 9.05
N PRO A 124 15.88 22.47 8.04
CA PRO A 124 15.32 22.24 6.70
C PRO A 124 15.78 20.94 6.01
N TYR A 125 16.99 20.44 6.29
CA TYR A 125 17.45 19.15 5.75
C TYR A 125 16.72 17.99 6.43
N GLN A 126 16.52 18.06 7.74
CA GLN A 126 15.76 17.07 8.50
C GLN A 126 14.28 17.04 8.06
N GLN A 127 13.68 18.21 7.87
CA GLN A 127 12.33 18.34 7.30
C GLN A 127 12.23 17.77 5.88
N GLY A 128 13.24 18.03 5.03
CA GLY A 128 13.36 17.41 3.72
C GLY A 128 13.47 15.88 3.79
N HIS A 129 14.19 15.36 4.79
CA HIS A 129 14.28 13.92 5.03
C HIS A 129 12.92 13.30 5.44
N VAL A 130 12.10 14.02 6.21
CA VAL A 130 10.72 13.60 6.51
C VAL A 130 9.88 13.53 5.22
N ALA A 131 9.95 14.56 4.36
CA ALA A 131 9.23 14.57 3.09
C ALA A 131 9.69 13.41 2.17
N TYR A 132 10.99 13.14 2.13
CA TYR A 132 11.57 12.01 1.41
C TYR A 132 11.07 10.67 1.98
N PHE A 133 11.09 10.52 3.31
CA PHE A 133 10.59 9.33 4.02
C PHE A 133 9.14 9.02 3.65
N ILE A 134 8.23 10.01 3.69
CA ILE A 134 6.82 9.79 3.36
C ILE A 134 6.69 9.39 1.88
N SER A 135 7.45 10.05 1.00
CA SER A 135 7.42 9.82 -0.45
C SER A 135 7.84 8.40 -0.81
N ILE A 136 9.03 7.96 -0.38
CA ILE A 136 9.54 6.62 -0.71
C ILE A 136 8.68 5.51 -0.07
N THR A 137 8.14 5.78 1.11
CA THR A 137 7.29 4.82 1.83
C THR A 137 5.96 4.59 1.12
N VAL A 138 5.32 5.65 0.60
CA VAL A 138 4.10 5.49 -0.22
C VAL A 138 4.37 4.60 -1.42
N VAL A 139 5.44 4.87 -2.16
CA VAL A 139 5.81 4.08 -3.34
C VAL A 139 6.03 2.61 -2.96
N GLY A 140 6.79 2.36 -1.90
CA GLY A 140 7.02 1.00 -1.39
C GLY A 140 5.74 0.30 -0.95
N CYS A 141 4.82 1.01 -0.28
CA CYS A 141 3.53 0.47 0.12
C CYS A 141 2.67 0.09 -1.09
N ILE A 142 2.64 0.92 -2.13
CA ILE A 142 1.91 0.63 -3.37
C ILE A 142 2.42 -0.68 -4.01
N PHE A 143 3.74 -0.83 -4.14
CA PHE A 143 4.33 -2.04 -4.73
C PHE A 143 4.10 -3.29 -3.86
N CYS A 144 4.22 -3.17 -2.54
CA CYS A 144 3.97 -4.29 -1.63
C CYS A 144 2.49 -4.70 -1.57
N LEU A 145 1.57 -3.83 -1.98
CA LEU A 145 0.13 -4.09 -1.99
C LEU A 145 -0.45 -4.23 -3.41
N VAL A 146 0.40 -4.33 -4.44
CA VAL A 146 -0.02 -4.39 -5.86
C VAL A 146 -0.97 -5.56 -6.14
N ASN A 147 -0.78 -6.69 -5.46
CA ASN A 147 -1.64 -7.86 -5.59
C ASN A 147 -2.96 -7.74 -4.82
N PHE A 148 -3.17 -6.67 -4.07
CA PHE A 148 -4.43 -6.34 -3.41
C PHE A 148 -4.76 -4.84 -3.55
N PRO A 149 -5.15 -4.43 -4.77
CA PRO A 149 -5.41 -3.02 -5.10
C PRO A 149 -6.35 -2.27 -4.15
N PRO A 150 -7.41 -2.86 -3.57
CA PRO A 150 -8.25 -2.15 -2.61
C PRO A 150 -7.49 -1.61 -1.39
N ALA A 151 -6.50 -2.35 -0.87
CA ALA A 151 -5.70 -1.86 0.24
C ALA A 151 -4.68 -0.82 -0.23
N ALA A 152 -4.03 -1.04 -1.37
CA ALA A 152 -3.08 -0.09 -1.93
C ALA A 152 -3.72 1.29 -2.14
N LEU A 153 -4.92 1.34 -2.72
CA LEU A 153 -5.66 2.59 -2.93
C LEU A 153 -6.00 3.31 -1.62
N LEU A 154 -6.43 2.57 -0.59
CA LEU A 154 -6.69 3.17 0.72
C LEU A 154 -5.43 3.79 1.33
N VAL A 155 -4.30 3.07 1.24
CA VAL A 155 -3.01 3.59 1.73
C VAL A 155 -2.60 4.84 0.95
N VAL A 156 -2.74 4.85 -0.38
CA VAL A 156 -2.49 6.05 -1.17
C VAL A 156 -3.37 7.20 -0.70
N VAL A 157 -4.69 7.02 -0.66
CA VAL A 157 -5.61 8.11 -0.31
C VAL A 157 -5.29 8.69 1.06
N ILE A 158 -4.97 7.83 2.03
CA ILE A 158 -4.60 8.26 3.38
C ILE A 158 -3.26 8.98 3.38
N VAL A 159 -2.19 8.32 2.93
CA VAL A 159 -0.83 8.84 3.11
C VAL A 159 -0.54 9.96 2.11
N LEU A 160 -0.80 9.74 0.81
CA LEU A 160 -0.59 10.76 -0.21
C LEU A 160 -1.58 11.92 -0.04
N GLY A 161 -2.84 11.63 0.30
CA GLY A 161 -3.83 12.69 0.56
C GLY A 161 -3.39 13.58 1.71
N THR A 162 -2.98 12.99 2.84
CA THR A 162 -2.47 13.75 3.98
C THR A 162 -1.19 14.50 3.61
N PHE A 163 -0.26 13.87 2.87
CA PHE A 163 0.98 14.50 2.41
C PHE A 163 0.71 15.74 1.54
N VAL A 164 -0.14 15.60 0.53
CA VAL A 164 -0.48 16.70 -0.40
C VAL A 164 -1.21 17.82 0.33
N LEU A 165 -2.12 17.50 1.25
CA LEU A 165 -2.80 18.52 2.06
C LEU A 165 -1.80 19.26 2.96
N TYR A 166 -0.98 18.53 3.71
CA TYR A 166 -0.06 19.14 4.66
C TYR A 166 1.02 19.99 3.97
N PHE A 167 1.68 19.45 2.94
CA PHE A 167 2.76 20.15 2.25
C PHE A 167 2.27 21.16 1.22
N GLY A 168 1.11 20.92 0.59
CA GLY A 168 0.49 21.86 -0.34
C GLY A 168 0.06 23.17 0.32
N PHE A 169 -0.34 23.11 1.60
CA PHE A 169 -0.69 24.30 2.39
C PHE A 169 0.44 24.79 3.31
N SER A 170 1.65 24.25 3.19
CA SER A 170 2.78 24.64 4.05
C SER A 170 3.32 26.06 3.79
N GLY A 171 2.98 26.67 2.65
CA GLY A 171 3.49 27.98 2.23
C GLY A 171 4.93 28.01 1.73
N ASN A 172 5.63 26.86 1.74
CA ASN A 172 7.00 26.72 1.24
C ASN A 172 7.00 26.14 -0.18
N GLU A 173 7.53 26.90 -1.14
CA GLU A 173 7.55 26.54 -2.56
C GLU A 173 8.21 25.18 -2.83
N VAL A 174 9.27 24.84 -2.09
CA VAL A 174 9.98 23.56 -2.24
C VAL A 174 9.08 22.41 -1.83
N TYR A 175 8.39 22.51 -0.70
CA TYR A 175 7.51 21.45 -0.23
C TYR A 175 6.24 21.31 -1.08
N VAL A 176 5.71 22.42 -1.59
CA VAL A 176 4.60 22.41 -2.55
C VAL A 176 5.03 21.70 -3.83
N ALA A 177 6.21 21.99 -4.36
CA ALA A 177 6.74 21.32 -5.55
C ALA A 177 6.92 19.80 -5.33
N ILE A 178 7.44 19.40 -4.16
CA ILE A 178 7.56 17.98 -3.77
C ILE A 178 6.17 17.33 -3.71
N ALA A 179 5.18 17.98 -3.09
CA ALA A 179 3.82 17.47 -2.99
C ALA A 179 3.19 17.22 -4.37
N VAL A 180 3.34 18.19 -5.29
CA VAL A 180 2.83 18.07 -6.67
C VAL A 180 3.55 16.96 -7.42
N ASN A 181 4.87 16.90 -7.35
CA ASN A 181 5.65 15.85 -8.01
C ASN A 181 5.24 14.46 -7.51
N MET A 182 5.11 14.30 -6.20
CA MET A 182 4.71 13.05 -5.57
C MET A 182 3.28 12.64 -5.94
N ALA A 183 2.36 13.59 -6.07
CA ALA A 183 1.00 13.34 -6.54
C ALA A 183 0.99 12.81 -7.99
N LEU A 184 1.79 13.42 -8.88
CA LEU A 184 1.91 13.00 -10.28
C LEU A 184 2.52 11.60 -10.41
N VAL A 185 3.61 11.34 -9.70
CA VAL A 185 4.27 10.02 -9.69
C VAL A 185 3.33 8.95 -9.19
N SER A 186 2.62 9.21 -8.08
CA SER A 186 1.68 8.25 -7.51
C SER A 186 0.49 8.00 -8.44
N ALA A 187 -0.06 9.04 -9.08
CA ALA A 187 -1.12 8.91 -10.06
C ALA A 187 -0.69 8.03 -11.25
N MET A 188 0.54 8.23 -11.76
CA MET A 188 1.11 7.41 -12.83
C MET A 188 1.26 5.95 -12.39
N ILE A 189 1.79 5.67 -11.20
CA ILE A 189 1.95 4.30 -10.69
C ILE A 189 0.58 3.62 -10.57
N ILE A 190 -0.41 4.32 -10.02
CA ILE A 190 -1.78 3.78 -9.90
C ILE A 190 -2.32 3.47 -11.29
N GLN A 191 -2.19 4.39 -12.25
CA GLN A 191 -2.61 4.16 -13.63
C GLN A 191 -1.96 2.92 -14.24
N ILE A 192 -0.66 2.70 -14.03
CA ILE A 192 0.05 1.51 -14.51
C ILE A 192 -0.54 0.24 -13.87
N ILE A 193 -0.73 0.23 -12.55
CA ILE A 193 -1.29 -0.92 -11.83
C ILE A 193 -2.71 -1.21 -12.29
N THR A 194 -3.55 -0.18 -12.47
CA THR A 194 -4.91 -0.32 -12.97
C THR A 194 -4.94 -0.93 -14.37
N SER A 195 -4.04 -0.49 -15.25
CA SER A 195 -3.94 -0.97 -16.63
C SER A 195 -3.45 -2.41 -16.68
N TYR A 196 -2.47 -2.76 -15.85
CA TYR A 196 -2.00 -4.13 -15.69
C TYR A 196 -3.10 -5.07 -15.18
N TYR A 197 -3.87 -4.62 -14.19
CA TYR A 197 -4.98 -5.41 -13.63
C TYR A 197 -6.10 -5.64 -14.65
N ALA A 198 -6.47 -4.61 -15.42
CA ALA A 198 -7.46 -4.72 -16.48
C ALA A 198 -7.01 -5.69 -17.59
N ALA A 199 -5.75 -5.60 -18.03
CA ALA A 199 -5.17 -6.51 -19.01
C ALA A 199 -5.14 -7.96 -18.49
N PHE A 200 -4.75 -8.16 -17.22
CA PHE A 200 -4.75 -9.48 -16.59
C PHE A 200 -6.16 -10.08 -16.50
N SER A 201 -7.17 -9.28 -16.10
CA SER A 201 -8.57 -9.71 -16.05
C SER A 201 -9.09 -10.12 -17.44
N GLY A 202 -8.76 -9.36 -18.49
CA GLY A 202 -9.10 -9.68 -19.87
C GLY A 202 -8.49 -10.99 -20.36
N LEU A 203 -7.21 -11.22 -20.06
CA LEU A 203 -6.51 -12.46 -20.43
C LEU A 203 -7.11 -13.70 -19.75
N VAL A 204 -7.46 -13.59 -18.46
CA VAL A 204 -8.11 -14.71 -17.73
C VAL A 204 -9.48 -15.02 -18.30
N THR A 205 -10.28 -14.01 -18.64
CA THR A 205 -11.61 -14.22 -19.23
C THR A 205 -11.50 -14.88 -20.60
N SER A 206 -10.56 -14.43 -21.45
CA SER A 206 -10.31 -15.05 -22.76
C SER A 206 -9.87 -16.52 -22.65
N ARG A 207 -9.03 -16.87 -21.67
CA ARG A 207 -8.65 -18.27 -21.39
C ARG A 207 -9.85 -19.14 -21.02
N ILE A 208 -10.73 -18.65 -20.15
CA ILE A 208 -11.94 -19.36 -19.72
C ILE A 208 -12.89 -19.61 -20.91
N ASP A 209 -13.05 -18.61 -21.78
CA ASP A 209 -13.90 -18.74 -22.96
C ASP A 209 -13.33 -19.74 -23.98
N LEU A 210 -12.00 -19.75 -24.18
CA LEU A 210 -11.33 -20.74 -25.03
C LEU A 210 -11.45 -22.17 -24.47
N GLU A 211 -11.30 -22.36 -23.16
CA GLU A 211 -11.49 -23.68 -22.53
C GLU A 211 -12.94 -24.16 -22.62
N ARG A 212 -13.92 -23.25 -22.49
CA ARG A 212 -15.33 -23.58 -22.71
C ARG A 212 -15.59 -24.02 -24.15
N GLN A 213 -15.11 -23.25 -25.14
CA GLN A 213 -15.26 -23.61 -26.55
C GLN A 213 -14.61 -24.94 -26.89
N HIS A 214 -13.42 -25.21 -26.33
CA HIS A 214 -12.73 -26.48 -26.54
C HIS A 214 -13.51 -27.67 -25.96
N LYS A 215 -14.10 -27.52 -24.75
CA LYS A 215 -14.99 -28.54 -24.18
C LYS A 215 -16.25 -28.76 -25.02
N THR A 216 -16.90 -27.71 -25.49
CA THR A 216 -18.09 -27.84 -26.36
C THR A 216 -17.77 -28.54 -27.67
N THR A 217 -16.57 -28.32 -28.24
CA THR A 217 -16.16 -28.99 -29.49
C THR A 217 -15.90 -30.47 -29.27
N LEU A 218 -15.34 -30.86 -28.11
CA LEU A 218 -15.14 -32.26 -27.73
C LEU A 218 -16.45 -33.00 -27.39
N GLU A 219 -17.47 -32.29 -26.87
CA GLU A 219 -18.78 -32.89 -26.59
C GLU A 219 -19.63 -33.10 -27.86
N LEU A 220 -19.29 -32.41 -28.95
CA LEU A 220 -19.99 -32.49 -30.24
C LEU A 220 -19.33 -33.46 -31.24
N SER A 221 -18.17 -34.03 -30.92
CA SER A 221 -17.45 -35.02 -31.74
C SER A 221 -17.64 -36.44 -31.22
#